data_AF-A0A973GD04-F1
#
_entry.id   AF-A0A973GD04-F1
#
_cell.length_a   1.000
_cell.length_b   1.000
_cell.length_c   1.000
_cell.angle_alpha   90.00
_cell.angle_beta   90.00
_cell.angle_gamma   90.00
#
_symmetry.space_group_name_H-M   'P 1'
#
loop_
_entity.id
_entity.type
_entity.pdbx_description
1 polymer ?
#
loop_
_entity_poly.entity_id
_entity_poly.type
_entity_poly.pdbx_seq_one_letter_code
_entity_poly.pdbx_strand_id
1 'polypeptide(L)'
;MLQYIYFFLIIIMTIKAKKSLGQNFLTSEKAIADIAAATCAGIGDTILEIGPGMGALTRALLDTGAHVVAVEKDDRLIPELQTLFVDDIASGRLTLVHGDALTLDLATYNLNPGTYILAANIPYYITGLIIRRFFSRAHLPKHVVLLVQKEVARRAVAGKGDASILSIAIQTYGTPHIARTIPRGMFTPSPTVDSAVLVVEHMSDPFTSNENERVYFETVRKGFAHKRKLLASNLGCGQDTLQACTIEKTARAENLSVADWHALCAHPSAHSF
;
A
#
# COMPACT_ATOMS: atom_id res chain seq x y z
N MET A 1 0.40 -27.05 10.79
CA MET A 1 -1.00 -26.65 10.51
C MET A 1 -1.90 -26.77 11.74
N LEU A 2 -2.12 -27.96 12.33
CA LEU A 2 -2.99 -28.10 13.53
C LEU A 2 -2.53 -27.27 14.74
N GLN A 3 -1.23 -27.22 15.03
CA GLN A 3 -0.69 -26.45 16.15
C GLN A 3 -0.87 -24.94 15.98
N TYR A 4 -0.80 -24.44 14.74
CA TYR A 4 -1.05 -23.03 14.41
C TYR A 4 -2.53 -22.66 14.60
N ILE A 5 -3.46 -23.49 14.11
CA ILE A 5 -4.90 -23.25 14.25
C ILE A 5 -5.30 -23.19 15.73
N TYR A 6 -4.77 -24.11 16.55
CA TYR A 6 -5.03 -24.13 17.98
C TYR A 6 -4.49 -22.89 18.70
N PHE A 7 -3.26 -22.48 18.37
CA PHE A 7 -2.65 -21.28 18.94
C PHE A 7 -3.36 -19.99 18.50
N PHE A 8 -3.73 -19.89 17.22
CA PHE A 8 -4.51 -18.79 16.66
C PHE A 8 -5.87 -18.64 17.37
N LEU A 9 -6.57 -19.75 17.61
CA LEU A 9 -7.83 -19.75 18.37
C LEU A 9 -7.63 -19.28 19.81
N ILE A 10 -6.57 -19.74 20.50
CA ILE A 10 -6.25 -19.32 21.87
C ILE A 10 -5.99 -17.82 21.95
N ILE A 11 -5.17 -17.27 21.05
CA ILE A 11 -4.88 -15.84 21.09
C ILE A 11 -6.12 -15.02 20.74
N ILE A 12 -6.96 -15.43 19.77
CA ILE A 12 -8.22 -14.72 19.49
C ILE A 12 -9.11 -14.65 20.73
N MET A 13 -9.13 -15.72 21.53
CA MET A 13 -9.91 -15.76 22.77
C MET A 13 -9.29 -14.93 23.91
N THR A 14 -7.98 -14.68 23.87
CA THR A 14 -7.23 -14.05 24.97
C THR A 14 -6.90 -12.57 24.69
N ILE A 15 -6.48 -12.23 23.47
CA ILE A 15 -6.15 -10.88 23.04
C ILE A 15 -7.34 -10.24 22.34
N LYS A 16 -7.97 -9.30 23.04
CA LYS A 16 -9.04 -8.48 22.46
C LYS A 16 -8.49 -7.50 21.44
N ALA A 17 -9.12 -7.45 20.27
CA ALA A 17 -8.86 -6.46 19.24
C ALA A 17 -8.94 -5.04 19.81
N LYS A 18 -7.89 -4.25 19.58
CA LYS A 18 -7.81 -2.87 20.05
C LYS A 18 -8.46 -1.96 19.02
N LYS A 19 -9.66 -1.47 19.35
CA LYS A 19 -10.42 -0.54 18.49
C LYS A 19 -9.61 0.69 18.07
N SER A 20 -8.77 1.22 18.96
CA SER A 20 -7.91 2.38 18.66
C SER A 20 -6.83 2.10 17.61
N LEU A 21 -6.49 0.83 17.37
CA LEU A 21 -5.57 0.39 16.32
C LEU A 21 -6.31 -0.15 15.08
N GLY A 22 -7.65 -0.10 15.05
CA GLY A 22 -8.43 -0.55 13.90
C GLY A 22 -8.28 -2.03 13.55
N GLN A 23 -7.91 -2.88 14.53
CA GLN A 23 -7.66 -4.30 14.31
C GLN A 23 -8.95 -5.04 13.92
N ASN A 24 -8.92 -5.66 12.73
CA ASN A 24 -9.90 -6.63 12.26
C ASN A 24 -9.10 -7.82 11.72
N PHE A 25 -9.18 -8.98 12.37
CA PHE A 25 -8.38 -10.13 11.99
C PHE A 25 -9.08 -10.93 10.90
N LEU A 26 -8.40 -11.13 9.77
CA LEU A 26 -8.91 -11.96 8.68
C LEU A 26 -8.93 -13.43 9.13
N THR A 27 -10.09 -14.08 9.08
CA THR A 27 -10.26 -15.47 9.54
C THR A 27 -10.34 -16.47 8.39
N SER A 28 -10.49 -16.00 7.15
CA SER A 28 -10.59 -16.87 5.98
C SER A 28 -9.21 -17.31 5.50
N GLU A 29 -8.85 -18.58 5.74
CA GLU A 29 -7.60 -19.19 5.24
C GLU A 29 -7.45 -19.04 3.72
N LYS A 30 -8.54 -19.24 2.96
CA LYS A 30 -8.52 -19.04 1.50
C LYS A 30 -8.19 -17.60 1.12
N ALA A 31 -8.76 -16.61 1.81
CA ALA A 31 -8.44 -15.22 1.52
C ALA A 31 -6.98 -14.88 1.84
N ILE A 32 -6.45 -15.44 2.93
CA ILE A 32 -5.04 -15.29 3.32
C ILE A 32 -4.12 -15.92 2.27
N ALA A 33 -4.43 -17.15 1.84
CA ALA A 33 -3.66 -17.84 0.80
C ALA A 33 -3.67 -17.07 -0.52
N ASP A 34 -4.81 -16.50 -0.92
CA ASP A 34 -4.90 -15.67 -2.13
C ASP A 34 -4.05 -14.39 -2.02
N ILE A 35 -3.99 -13.75 -0.83
CA ILE A 35 -3.13 -12.59 -0.59
C ILE A 35 -1.65 -12.99 -0.73
N ALA A 36 -1.24 -14.09 -0.10
CA ALA A 36 0.12 -14.59 -0.20
C ALA A 36 0.48 -14.98 -1.64
N ALA A 37 -0.40 -15.67 -2.35
CA ALA A 37 -0.20 -16.04 -3.75
C ALA A 37 -0.08 -14.80 -4.67
N ALA A 38 -0.87 -13.75 -4.42
CA ALA A 38 -0.80 -12.51 -5.18
C ALA A 38 0.53 -11.76 -5.02
N THR A 39 1.37 -12.11 -4.05
CA THR A 39 2.73 -11.57 -3.95
C THR A 39 3.65 -12.10 -5.04
N CYS A 40 3.31 -13.25 -5.63
CA CYS A 40 4.17 -14.00 -6.56
C CYS A 40 5.58 -14.28 -5.99
N ALA A 41 5.73 -14.24 -4.66
CA ALA A 41 7.01 -14.41 -4.01
C ALA A 41 7.45 -15.89 -3.99
N GLY A 42 8.76 -16.10 -3.96
CA GLY A 42 9.35 -17.42 -3.78
C GLY A 42 10.68 -17.37 -3.03
N ILE A 43 11.45 -18.46 -3.17
CA ILE A 43 12.80 -18.56 -2.61
C ILE A 43 13.68 -17.43 -3.17
N GLY A 44 14.35 -16.69 -2.29
CA GLY A 44 15.22 -15.57 -2.64
C GLY A 44 14.53 -14.21 -2.63
N ASP A 45 13.21 -14.15 -2.51
CA ASP A 45 12.49 -12.91 -2.29
C ASP A 45 12.49 -12.50 -0.82
N THR A 46 12.43 -11.19 -0.59
CA THR A 46 12.16 -10.59 0.70
C THR A 46 10.81 -9.88 0.67
N ILE A 47 9.96 -10.18 1.65
CA ILE A 47 8.66 -9.56 1.84
C ILE A 47 8.68 -8.72 3.11
N LEU A 48 8.35 -7.44 2.99
CA LEU A 48 7.96 -6.61 4.13
C LEU A 48 6.48 -6.83 4.42
N GLU A 49 6.18 -7.40 5.59
CA GLU A 49 4.83 -7.48 6.13
C GLU A 49 4.58 -6.34 7.12
N ILE A 50 3.55 -5.51 6.87
CA ILE A 50 3.13 -4.47 7.82
C ILE A 50 1.94 -4.95 8.63
N GLY A 51 2.12 -5.02 9.95
CA GLY A 51 1.07 -5.41 10.89
C GLY A 51 0.71 -6.89 10.76
N PRO A 52 1.61 -7.82 11.14
CA PRO A 52 1.32 -9.25 11.12
C PRO A 52 0.13 -9.62 12.01
N GLY A 53 -0.17 -8.81 13.03
CA GLY A 53 -1.27 -9.04 13.95
C GLY A 53 -1.11 -10.39 14.64
N MET A 54 -1.98 -11.32 14.28
CA MET A 54 -2.03 -12.67 14.84
C MET A 54 -1.12 -13.68 14.12
N GLY A 55 -0.41 -13.24 13.08
CA GLY A 55 0.53 -14.06 12.32
C GLY A 55 -0.09 -14.87 11.18
N ALA A 56 -1.38 -14.70 10.88
CA ALA A 56 -2.06 -15.51 9.87
C ALA A 56 -1.53 -15.26 8.46
N LEU A 57 -1.33 -14.00 8.10
CA LEU A 57 -0.69 -13.66 6.83
C LEU A 57 0.81 -14.02 6.88
N THR A 58 1.52 -13.72 7.96
CA THR A 58 2.92 -14.11 8.16
C THR A 58 3.19 -15.58 7.85
N ARG A 59 2.33 -16.50 8.33
CA ARG A 59 2.47 -17.93 8.04
C ARG A 59 2.35 -18.22 6.54
N ALA A 60 1.31 -17.71 5.91
CA ALA A 60 1.11 -17.93 4.48
C ALA A 60 2.21 -17.31 3.61
N LEU A 61 2.80 -16.18 4.04
CA LEU A 61 3.96 -15.58 3.39
C LEU A 61 5.21 -16.45 3.55
N LEU A 62 5.48 -16.98 4.75
CA LEU A 62 6.61 -17.89 4.99
C LEU A 62 6.49 -19.20 4.19
N ASP A 63 5.26 -19.67 3.94
CA ASP A 63 5.00 -20.87 3.15
C ASP A 63 5.35 -20.71 1.65
N THR A 64 5.54 -19.47 1.17
CA THR A 64 6.07 -19.20 -0.18
C THR A 64 7.57 -19.50 -0.31
N GLY A 65 8.27 -19.66 0.81
CA GLY A 65 9.73 -19.81 0.86
C GLY A 65 10.52 -18.50 0.86
N ALA A 66 9.83 -17.35 0.83
CA ALA A 66 10.44 -16.04 0.96
C ALA A 66 10.97 -15.78 2.39
N HIS A 67 11.92 -14.85 2.50
CA HIS A 67 12.27 -14.22 3.78
C HIS A 67 11.22 -13.14 4.11
N VAL A 68 10.70 -13.15 5.33
CA VAL A 68 9.67 -12.19 5.76
C VAL A 68 10.26 -11.26 6.82
N VAL A 69 10.16 -9.96 6.61
CA VAL A 69 10.38 -8.92 7.63
C VAL A 69 9.02 -8.43 8.10
N ALA A 70 8.58 -8.85 9.28
CA ALA A 70 7.27 -8.50 9.81
C ALA A 70 7.38 -7.40 10.86
N VAL A 71 6.70 -6.27 10.62
CA VAL A 71 6.75 -5.08 11.49
C VAL A 71 5.44 -4.94 12.24
N GLU A 72 5.47 -5.14 13.56
CA GLU A 72 4.30 -5.03 14.44
C GLU A 72 4.48 -3.88 15.43
N LYS A 73 3.42 -3.07 15.57
CA LYS A 73 3.40 -1.88 16.44
C LYS A 73 2.76 -2.18 17.80
N ASP A 74 1.90 -3.18 17.89
CA ASP A 74 1.27 -3.62 19.14
C ASP A 74 2.25 -4.50 19.93
N ASP A 75 2.88 -3.89 20.94
CA ASP A 75 3.84 -4.53 21.86
C ASP A 75 3.32 -5.83 22.48
N ARG A 76 2.00 -5.92 22.70
CA ARG A 76 1.34 -7.11 23.27
C ARG A 76 1.38 -8.33 22.33
N LEU A 77 1.48 -8.11 21.02
CA LEU A 77 1.51 -9.20 20.03
C LEU A 77 2.93 -9.73 19.81
N ILE A 78 3.95 -8.97 20.19
CA ILE A 78 5.35 -9.36 19.97
C ILE A 78 5.70 -10.69 20.68
N PRO A 79 5.41 -10.89 21.98
CA PRO A 79 5.74 -12.15 22.65
C PRO A 79 5.00 -13.36 22.07
N GLU A 80 3.76 -13.15 21.64
CA GLU A 80 2.93 -14.18 21.00
C GLU A 80 3.51 -14.58 19.64
N LEU A 81 3.87 -13.60 18.81
CA LEU A 81 4.50 -13.84 17.51
C LEU A 81 5.89 -14.49 17.66
N GLN A 82 6.68 -14.10 18.66
CA GLN A 82 7.96 -14.74 18.98
C GLN A 82 7.78 -16.21 19.34
N THR A 83 6.77 -16.52 20.15
CA THR A 83 6.45 -17.90 20.55
C THR A 83 5.95 -18.71 19.36
N LEU A 84 5.06 -18.14 18.55
CA LEU A 84 4.45 -18.78 17.40
C LEU A 84 5.46 -19.13 16.30
N PHE A 85 6.45 -18.26 16.12
CA PHE A 85 7.40 -18.32 15.01
C PHE A 85 8.84 -18.53 15.47
N VAL A 86 9.02 -19.16 16.62
CA VAL A 86 10.34 -19.41 17.22
C VAL A 86 11.29 -20.10 16.24
N ASP A 87 10.82 -21.12 15.51
CA ASP A 87 11.64 -21.88 14.56
C ASP A 87 11.95 -21.07 13.29
N ASP A 88 11.00 -20.26 12.81
CA ASP A 88 11.20 -19.41 11.64
C ASP A 88 12.15 -18.25 11.91
N ILE A 89 12.12 -17.71 13.13
CA ILE A 89 13.06 -16.70 13.61
C ILE A 89 14.45 -17.33 13.77
N ALA A 90 14.54 -18.49 14.43
CA ALA A 90 15.82 -19.18 14.64
C ALA A 90 16.49 -19.60 13.33
N SER A 91 15.70 -20.00 12.32
CA SER A 91 16.19 -20.34 10.98
C SER A 91 16.49 -19.11 10.09
N GLY A 92 16.16 -17.90 10.55
CA GLY A 92 16.37 -16.66 9.80
C GLY A 92 15.36 -16.41 8.68
N ARG A 93 14.30 -17.22 8.56
CA ARG A 93 13.22 -17.00 7.57
C ARG A 93 12.28 -15.88 7.96
N LEU A 94 12.14 -15.59 9.24
CA LEU A 94 11.36 -14.47 9.77
C LEU A 94 12.24 -13.51 10.55
N THR A 95 12.20 -12.24 10.19
CA THR A 95 12.69 -11.12 11.00
C THR A 95 11.49 -10.39 11.60
N LEU A 96 11.22 -10.62 12.89
CA LEU A 96 10.14 -9.94 13.60
C LEU A 96 10.66 -8.64 14.22
N VAL A 97 10.03 -7.52 13.87
CA VAL A 97 10.41 -6.17 14.29
C VAL A 97 9.29 -5.56 15.11
N HIS A 98 9.61 -5.18 16.35
CA HIS A 98 8.73 -4.33 17.14
C HIS A 98 8.96 -2.86 16.77
N GLY A 99 8.00 -2.24 16.07
CA GLY A 99 8.14 -0.86 15.63
C GLY A 99 6.99 -0.37 14.76
N ASP A 100 7.12 0.87 14.28
CA ASP A 100 6.17 1.47 13.35
C ASP A 100 6.74 1.45 11.93
N ALA A 101 6.07 0.74 11.02
CA ALA A 101 6.46 0.69 9.62
C ALA A 101 6.50 2.07 8.94
N LEU A 102 5.79 3.07 9.48
CA LEU A 102 5.78 4.45 8.99
C LEU A 102 7.05 5.24 9.34
N THR A 103 7.88 4.75 10.25
CA THR A 103 9.12 5.43 10.69
C THR A 103 10.33 4.51 10.69
N LEU A 104 10.16 3.22 10.42
CA LEU A 104 11.23 2.22 10.42
C LEU A 104 12.31 2.55 9.39
N ASP A 105 13.58 2.50 9.79
CA ASP A 105 14.68 2.53 8.82
C ASP A 105 14.73 1.21 8.04
N LEU A 106 14.31 1.25 6.77
CA LEU A 106 14.22 0.09 5.90
C LEU A 106 15.60 -0.46 5.51
N ALA A 107 16.62 0.41 5.44
CA ALA A 107 17.98 0.01 5.06
C ALA A 107 18.59 -0.96 6.08
N THR A 108 18.28 -0.78 7.37
CA THR A 108 18.68 -1.69 8.45
C THR A 108 18.24 -3.14 8.21
N TYR A 109 17.19 -3.37 7.42
CA TYR A 109 16.64 -4.70 7.11
C TYR A 109 16.88 -5.13 5.66
N ASN A 110 17.81 -4.48 4.95
CA ASN A 110 18.11 -4.71 3.52
C ASN A 110 16.90 -4.50 2.58
N LEU A 111 15.91 -3.72 3.02
CA LEU A 111 14.72 -3.37 2.24
C LEU A 111 15.01 -2.13 1.39
N ASN A 112 15.87 -2.30 0.40
CA ASN A 112 16.25 -1.24 -0.54
C ASN A 112 15.13 -1.00 -1.58
N PRO A 113 14.98 0.23 -2.11
CA PRO A 113 14.02 0.49 -3.16
C PRO A 113 14.18 -0.45 -4.35
N GLY A 114 13.07 -1.05 -4.80
CA GLY A 114 13.00 -1.98 -5.92
C GLY A 114 13.42 -3.42 -5.62
N THR A 115 13.79 -3.77 -4.37
CA THR A 115 14.30 -5.12 -4.06
C THR A 115 13.28 -6.01 -3.34
N TYR A 116 12.33 -5.44 -2.61
CA TYR A 116 11.41 -6.17 -1.73
C TYR A 116 9.94 -6.03 -2.16
N ILE A 117 9.15 -7.00 -1.74
CA ILE A 117 7.69 -7.03 -1.93
C ILE A 117 7.04 -6.45 -0.68
N LEU A 118 6.01 -5.61 -0.82
CA LEU A 118 5.21 -5.15 0.31
C LEU A 118 3.90 -5.93 0.37
N ALA A 119 3.64 -6.63 1.46
CA ALA A 119 2.38 -7.31 1.72
C ALA A 119 1.77 -6.81 3.04
N ALA A 120 0.45 -6.58 3.09
CA ALA A 120 -0.15 -6.21 4.37
C ALA A 120 -1.66 -6.44 4.47
N ASN A 121 -2.09 -6.81 5.68
CA ASN A 121 -3.47 -6.71 6.14
C ASN A 121 -3.61 -5.51 7.09
N ILE A 122 -3.48 -4.30 6.53
CA ILE A 122 -3.41 -3.08 7.34
C ILE A 122 -4.76 -2.61 7.89
N PRO A 123 -4.78 -1.98 9.09
CA PRO A 123 -5.89 -1.16 9.52
C PRO A 123 -6.21 -0.07 8.49
N TYR A 124 -7.49 0.17 8.22
CA TYR A 124 -7.89 1.02 7.09
C TYR A 124 -7.41 2.48 7.20
N TYR A 125 -7.31 3.01 8.42
CA TYR A 125 -6.93 4.41 8.65
C TYR A 125 -5.48 4.74 8.26
N ILE A 126 -4.59 3.74 8.19
CA ILE A 126 -3.19 3.97 7.81
C ILE A 126 -2.94 3.84 6.31
N THR A 127 -3.92 3.40 5.50
CA THR A 127 -3.73 3.13 4.06
C THR A 127 -3.09 4.31 3.34
N GLY A 128 -3.60 5.53 3.53
CA GLY A 128 -3.04 6.72 2.89
C GLY A 128 -1.61 7.04 3.32
N LEU A 129 -1.23 6.72 4.57
CA LEU A 129 0.14 6.91 5.09
C LEU A 129 1.10 5.86 4.52
N ILE A 130 0.65 4.61 4.40
CA ILE A 130 1.39 3.55 3.71
C ILE A 130 1.64 3.93 2.26
N ILE A 131 0.60 4.34 1.52
CA ILE A 131 0.77 4.79 0.14
C ILE A 131 1.76 5.95 0.07
N ARG A 132 1.61 6.99 0.89
CA ARG A 132 2.51 8.14 0.90
C ARG A 132 3.97 7.77 1.17
N ARG A 133 4.23 6.78 2.04
CA ARG A 133 5.59 6.37 2.39
C ARG A 133 6.21 5.48 1.32
N PHE A 134 5.50 4.44 0.91
CA PHE A 134 6.05 3.37 0.08
C PHE A 134 5.91 3.64 -1.43
N PHE A 135 4.98 4.50 -1.85
CA PHE A 135 4.93 5.00 -3.23
C PHE A 135 5.77 6.27 -3.29
N SER A 136 7.07 6.09 -3.04
CA SER A 136 8.08 7.13 -3.10
C SER A 136 9.41 6.56 -3.59
N ARG A 137 10.24 7.39 -4.22
CA ARG A 137 11.59 6.98 -4.69
C ARG A 137 12.41 6.31 -3.59
N ALA A 138 12.34 6.85 -2.38
CA ALA A 138 13.17 6.45 -1.27
C ALA A 138 12.77 5.11 -0.62
N HIS A 139 11.55 4.61 -0.87
CA HIS A 139 11.02 3.41 -0.21
C HIS A 139 10.20 2.54 -1.15
N LEU A 140 10.45 2.61 -2.46
CA LEU A 140 9.60 1.95 -3.45
C LEU A 140 9.73 0.42 -3.36
N PRO A 141 8.66 -0.35 -3.09
CA PRO A 141 8.70 -1.80 -3.25
C PRO A 141 8.61 -2.20 -4.72
N LYS A 142 9.07 -3.41 -5.07
CA LYS A 142 9.00 -3.95 -6.44
C LYS A 142 7.61 -4.49 -6.82
N HIS A 143 6.82 -4.84 -5.82
CA HIS A 143 5.46 -5.36 -5.95
C HIS A 143 4.69 -5.10 -4.66
N VAL A 144 3.39 -4.81 -4.76
CA VAL A 144 2.58 -4.43 -3.61
C VAL A 144 1.28 -5.24 -3.57
N VAL A 145 0.98 -5.83 -2.42
CA VAL A 145 -0.28 -6.53 -2.15
C VAL A 145 -0.87 -6.05 -0.83
N LEU A 146 -1.97 -5.29 -0.90
CA LEU A 146 -2.60 -4.70 0.28
C LEU A 146 -4.05 -5.14 0.39
N LEU A 147 -4.44 -5.62 1.57
CA LEU A 147 -5.85 -5.70 1.93
C LEU A 147 -6.32 -4.33 2.41
N VAL A 148 -7.24 -3.72 1.66
CA VAL A 148 -7.78 -2.39 1.94
C VAL A 148 -9.31 -2.42 1.88
N GLN A 149 -9.97 -1.33 2.30
CA GLN A 149 -11.41 -1.20 2.07
C GLN A 149 -11.72 -1.28 0.58
N LYS A 150 -12.83 -1.92 0.21
CA LYS A 150 -13.24 -2.09 -1.18
C LYS A 150 -13.30 -0.77 -1.94
N GLU A 151 -13.80 0.29 -1.32
CA GLU A 151 -13.86 1.62 -1.93
C GLU A 151 -12.46 2.23 -2.18
N VAL A 152 -11.51 1.99 -1.27
CA VAL A 152 -10.13 2.45 -1.44
C VAL A 152 -9.46 1.73 -2.62
N ALA A 153 -9.67 0.42 -2.74
CA ALA A 153 -9.20 -0.35 -3.90
C ALA A 153 -9.82 0.14 -5.22
N ARG A 154 -11.14 0.40 -5.24
CA ARG A 154 -11.84 0.97 -6.41
C ARG A 154 -11.27 2.32 -6.81
N ARG A 155 -11.00 3.19 -5.84
CA ARG A 155 -10.39 4.49 -6.09
C ARG A 155 -8.95 4.37 -6.57
N ALA A 156 -8.17 3.40 -6.09
CA ALA A 156 -6.80 3.19 -6.55
C ALA A 156 -6.74 2.81 -8.05
N VAL A 157 -7.67 1.99 -8.52
CA VAL A 157 -7.75 1.55 -9.92
C VAL A 157 -8.54 2.51 -10.83
N ALA A 158 -9.11 3.59 -10.27
CA ALA A 158 -9.90 4.55 -11.03
C ALA A 158 -9.02 5.28 -12.06
N GLY A 159 -9.44 5.25 -13.33
CA GLY A 159 -8.73 5.88 -14.44
C GLY A 159 -9.23 7.28 -14.77
N LYS A 160 -8.87 7.76 -15.97
CA LYS A 160 -9.28 9.06 -16.50
C LYS A 160 -10.81 9.23 -16.44
N GLY A 161 -11.26 10.35 -15.87
CA GLY A 161 -12.66 10.65 -15.61
C GLY A 161 -13.05 10.53 -14.13
N ASP A 162 -12.48 9.55 -13.44
CA ASP A 162 -12.73 9.27 -12.02
C ASP A 162 -11.44 9.32 -11.16
N ALA A 163 -10.37 9.88 -11.72
CA ALA A 163 -9.07 9.91 -11.05
C ALA A 163 -9.14 10.72 -9.75
N SER A 164 -8.33 10.31 -8.77
CA SER A 164 -8.17 11.01 -7.50
C SER A 164 -6.70 11.08 -7.11
N ILE A 165 -6.36 11.90 -6.12
CA ILE A 165 -4.97 11.98 -5.61
C ILE A 165 -4.42 10.58 -5.27
N LEU A 166 -5.26 9.69 -4.71
CA LEU A 166 -4.87 8.32 -4.40
C LEU A 166 -4.54 7.51 -5.67
N SER A 167 -5.40 7.61 -6.69
CA SER A 167 -5.22 6.85 -7.93
C SER A 167 -3.96 7.32 -8.65
N ILE A 168 -3.74 8.63 -8.74
CA ILE A 168 -2.53 9.21 -9.33
C ILE A 168 -1.29 8.81 -8.53
N ALA A 169 -1.32 8.87 -7.20
CA ALA A 169 -0.19 8.47 -6.36
C ALA A 169 0.23 7.01 -6.56
N ILE A 170 -0.74 6.12 -6.77
CA ILE A 170 -0.46 4.69 -7.00
C ILE A 170 -0.03 4.45 -8.46
N GLN A 171 -0.80 4.98 -9.42
CA GLN A 171 -0.60 4.76 -10.85
C GLN A 171 0.66 5.42 -11.40
N THR A 172 1.19 6.44 -10.71
CA THR A 172 2.48 7.06 -11.05
C THR A 172 3.62 6.06 -10.92
N TYR A 173 3.54 5.14 -9.98
CA TYR A 173 4.61 4.18 -9.70
C TYR A 173 4.38 2.79 -10.28
N GLY A 174 3.13 2.37 -10.52
CA GLY A 174 2.84 1.03 -11.02
C GLY A 174 1.41 0.86 -11.50
N THR A 175 1.05 -0.36 -11.88
CA THR A 175 -0.27 -0.69 -12.45
C THR A 175 -1.14 -1.37 -11.39
N PRO A 176 -2.14 -0.67 -10.81
CA PRO A 176 -3.01 -1.27 -9.81
C PRO A 176 -4.13 -2.09 -10.45
N HIS A 177 -4.46 -3.21 -9.82
CA HIS A 177 -5.67 -3.98 -10.11
C HIS A 177 -6.27 -4.59 -8.83
N ILE A 178 -7.55 -4.97 -8.89
CA ILE A 178 -8.23 -5.64 -7.76
C ILE A 178 -8.18 -7.15 -8.02
N ALA A 179 -7.35 -7.87 -7.26
CA ALA A 179 -7.24 -9.32 -7.41
C ALA A 179 -8.49 -10.05 -6.86
N ARG A 180 -9.03 -9.57 -5.73
CA ARG A 180 -10.19 -10.20 -5.07
C ARG A 180 -10.95 -9.23 -4.17
N THR A 181 -12.27 -9.40 -4.05
CA THR A 181 -13.07 -8.78 -2.99
C THR A 181 -13.32 -9.76 -1.84
N ILE A 182 -13.26 -9.28 -0.60
CA ILE A 182 -13.43 -10.10 0.62
C ILE A 182 -14.59 -9.52 1.45
N PRO A 183 -15.68 -10.29 1.65
CA PRO A 183 -16.80 -9.86 2.47
C PRO A 183 -16.38 -9.58 3.92
N ARG A 184 -16.98 -8.56 4.54
CA ARG A 184 -16.72 -8.20 5.95
C ARG A 184 -16.94 -9.33 6.96
N GLY A 185 -17.81 -10.30 6.65
CA GLY A 185 -18.08 -11.46 7.50
C GLY A 185 -16.89 -12.43 7.65
N MET A 186 -15.81 -12.22 6.90
CA MET A 186 -14.57 -13.00 6.97
C MET A 186 -13.56 -12.43 7.97
N PHE A 187 -13.98 -11.50 8.83
CA PHE A 187 -13.10 -10.86 9.81
C PHE A 187 -13.68 -10.94 11.23
N THR A 188 -12.80 -10.93 12.22
CA THR A 188 -13.17 -10.84 13.65
C THR A 188 -12.34 -9.76 14.36
N PRO A 189 -12.97 -8.72 14.92
CA PRO A 189 -14.38 -8.33 14.70
C PRO A 189 -14.65 -8.00 13.22
N SER A 190 -15.91 -8.06 12.81
CA SER A 190 -16.30 -7.67 11.44
C SER A 190 -16.14 -6.16 11.27
N PRO A 191 -15.48 -5.68 10.19
CA PRO A 191 -15.51 -4.28 9.82
C PRO A 191 -16.91 -3.86 9.33
N THR A 192 -17.11 -2.56 9.16
CA THR A 192 -18.37 -1.98 8.68
C THR A 192 -18.58 -2.15 7.17
N VAL A 193 -17.50 -2.32 6.41
CA VAL A 193 -17.48 -2.38 4.94
C VAL A 193 -16.69 -3.60 4.46
N ASP A 194 -16.93 -4.01 3.22
CA ASP A 194 -16.14 -5.06 2.57
C ASP A 194 -14.71 -4.60 2.27
N SER A 195 -13.82 -5.57 2.13
CA SER A 195 -12.41 -5.37 1.75
C SER A 195 -12.15 -5.81 0.31
N ALA A 196 -10.98 -5.45 -0.19
CA ALA A 196 -10.44 -5.94 -1.44
C ALA A 196 -8.91 -6.06 -1.36
N VAL A 197 -8.37 -7.07 -2.06
CA VAL A 197 -6.94 -7.24 -2.29
C VAL A 197 -6.55 -6.36 -3.46
N LEU A 198 -5.88 -5.26 -3.16
CA LEU A 198 -5.28 -4.35 -4.14
C LEU A 198 -3.86 -4.83 -4.43
N VAL A 199 -3.60 -5.13 -5.70
CA VAL A 199 -2.26 -5.48 -6.19
C VAL A 199 -1.75 -4.35 -7.05
N VAL A 200 -0.46 -3.99 -6.91
CA VAL A 200 0.21 -3.04 -7.79
C VAL A 200 1.46 -3.68 -8.36
N GLU A 201 1.46 -3.84 -9.68
CA GLU A 201 2.50 -4.51 -10.45
C GLU A 201 3.31 -3.51 -11.27
N HIS A 202 4.41 -3.98 -11.88
CA HIS A 202 5.27 -3.15 -12.73
C HIS A 202 5.73 -1.86 -12.02
N MET A 203 6.09 -1.99 -10.74
CA MET A 203 6.55 -0.86 -9.94
C MET A 203 7.86 -0.31 -10.52
N SER A 204 7.90 1.00 -10.78
CA SER A 204 9.06 1.70 -11.32
C SER A 204 9.10 3.13 -10.80
N ASP A 205 10.31 3.68 -10.68
CA ASP A 205 10.53 5.07 -10.32
C ASP A 205 10.51 5.94 -11.59
N PRO A 206 9.47 6.78 -11.80
CA PRO A 206 9.36 7.59 -13.02
C PRO A 206 10.11 8.92 -12.93
N PHE A 207 10.76 9.22 -11.80
CA PHE A 207 11.35 10.51 -11.54
C PHE A 207 12.87 10.51 -11.81
N THR A 208 13.47 11.69 -11.92
CA THR A 208 14.93 11.85 -12.03
C THR A 208 15.58 12.27 -10.72
N SER A 209 14.81 12.85 -9.79
CA SER A 209 15.28 13.33 -8.49
C SER A 209 14.13 13.42 -7.48
N ASN A 210 14.47 13.48 -6.19
CA ASN A 210 13.48 13.68 -5.12
C ASN A 210 12.76 15.04 -5.25
N GLU A 211 13.43 16.04 -5.81
CA GLU A 211 12.82 17.35 -6.06
C GLU A 211 11.77 17.28 -7.17
N ASN A 212 12.03 16.52 -8.24
CA ASN A 212 11.04 16.28 -9.30
C ASN A 212 9.81 15.55 -8.78
N GLU A 213 10.00 14.54 -7.92
CA GLU A 213 8.90 13.84 -7.24
C GLU A 213 8.08 14.81 -6.37
N ARG A 214 8.77 15.63 -5.56
CA ARG A 214 8.13 16.60 -4.66
C ARG A 214 7.24 17.57 -5.44
N VAL A 215 7.81 18.21 -6.46
CA VAL A 215 7.08 19.17 -7.33
C VAL A 215 5.89 18.50 -7.99
N TYR A 216 6.06 17.31 -8.56
CA TYR A 216 4.97 16.57 -9.20
C TYR A 216 3.77 16.38 -8.26
N PHE A 217 4.01 15.88 -7.05
CA PHE A 217 2.91 15.65 -6.11
C PHE A 217 2.35 16.92 -5.50
N GLU A 218 3.11 18.01 -5.43
CA GLU A 218 2.58 19.34 -5.08
C GLU A 218 1.64 19.88 -6.17
N THR A 219 2.03 19.76 -7.44
CA THR A 219 1.18 20.14 -8.58
C THR A 219 -0.09 19.30 -8.64
N VAL A 220 -0.01 17.99 -8.44
CA VAL A 220 -1.19 17.11 -8.36
C VAL A 220 -2.12 17.55 -7.23
N ARG A 221 -1.60 17.79 -6.02
CA ARG A 221 -2.40 18.26 -4.88
C ARG A 221 -3.08 19.60 -5.17
N LYS A 222 -2.34 20.55 -5.76
CA LYS A 222 -2.89 21.85 -6.16
C LYS A 222 -4.00 21.69 -7.19
N GLY A 223 -3.80 20.85 -8.20
CA GLY A 223 -4.80 20.56 -9.23
C GLY A 223 -6.10 19.97 -8.69
N PHE A 224 -6.03 19.16 -7.62
CA PHE A 224 -7.20 18.58 -6.94
C PHE A 224 -7.80 19.46 -5.83
N ALA A 225 -7.27 20.66 -5.56
CA ALA A 225 -7.68 21.50 -4.42
C ALA A 225 -9.17 21.86 -4.42
N HIS A 226 -9.77 22.13 -5.59
CA HIS A 226 -11.20 22.35 -5.72
C HIS A 226 -11.80 21.48 -6.82
N LYS A 227 -12.48 20.39 -6.42
CA LYS A 227 -13.02 19.35 -7.32
C LYS A 227 -13.86 19.89 -8.50
N ARG A 228 -14.62 20.97 -8.29
CA ARG A 228 -15.54 21.51 -9.31
C ARG A 228 -14.91 22.56 -10.24
N LYS A 229 -13.71 23.07 -9.92
CA LYS A 229 -13.02 24.08 -10.73
C LYS A 229 -12.24 23.41 -11.87
N LEU A 230 -12.02 24.18 -12.95
CA LEU A 230 -11.12 23.78 -14.02
C LEU A 230 -9.68 23.66 -13.50
N LEU A 231 -8.90 22.79 -14.11
CA LEU A 231 -7.51 22.53 -13.73
C LEU A 231 -6.67 23.81 -13.78
N ALA A 232 -6.78 24.60 -14.86
CA ALA A 232 -6.08 25.86 -15.02
C ALA A 232 -6.34 26.82 -13.84
N SER A 233 -7.58 26.89 -13.36
CA SER A 233 -7.94 27.72 -12.21
C SER A 233 -7.37 27.21 -10.89
N ASN A 234 -7.26 25.89 -10.72
CA ASN A 234 -6.64 25.31 -9.53
C ASN A 234 -5.12 25.52 -9.55
N LEU A 235 -4.47 25.33 -10.70
CA LEU A 235 -3.03 25.52 -10.87
C LEU A 235 -2.62 27.00 -10.93
N GLY A 236 -3.56 27.92 -11.19
CA GLY A 236 -3.27 29.35 -11.34
C GLY A 236 -2.53 29.66 -12.65
N CYS A 237 -2.79 28.89 -13.70
CA CYS A 237 -2.15 29.04 -15.00
C CYS A 237 -3.14 29.35 -16.13
N GLY A 238 -2.62 29.76 -17.29
CA GLY A 238 -3.42 29.97 -18.50
C GLY A 238 -3.86 28.65 -19.13
N GLN A 239 -5.01 28.67 -19.81
CA GLN A 239 -5.49 27.50 -20.56
C GLN A 239 -4.54 27.09 -21.69
N ASP A 240 -3.76 28.04 -22.24
CA ASP A 240 -2.79 27.77 -23.29
C ASP A 240 -1.63 26.87 -22.81
N THR A 241 -1.30 26.91 -21.51
CA THR A 241 -0.34 25.98 -20.90
C THR A 241 -0.85 24.54 -20.93
N LEU A 242 -2.15 24.34 -20.69
CA LEU A 242 -2.77 23.01 -20.79
C LEU A 242 -2.73 22.52 -22.25
N GLN A 243 -3.07 23.38 -23.20
CA GLN A 243 -3.06 23.02 -24.62
C GLN A 243 -1.68 22.69 -25.16
N ALA A 244 -0.63 23.39 -24.71
CA ALA A 244 0.75 23.06 -25.04
C ALA A 244 1.14 21.64 -24.57
N CYS A 245 0.47 21.13 -23.53
CA CYS A 245 0.60 19.77 -23.04
C CYS A 245 -0.43 18.80 -23.65
N THR A 246 -1.17 19.20 -24.69
CA THR A 246 -2.26 18.43 -25.31
C THR A 246 -3.43 18.12 -24.35
N ILE A 247 -3.63 18.97 -23.34
CA ILE A 247 -4.72 18.85 -22.36
C ILE A 247 -5.84 19.82 -22.71
N GLU A 248 -7.10 19.38 -22.58
CA GLU A 248 -8.27 20.22 -22.86
C GLU A 248 -8.34 21.46 -21.96
N LYS A 249 -8.74 22.59 -22.54
CA LYS A 249 -8.92 23.88 -21.82
C LYS A 249 -9.92 23.80 -20.66
N THR A 250 -10.87 22.88 -20.79
CA THR A 250 -11.95 22.61 -19.84
C THR A 250 -11.68 21.40 -18.94
N ALA A 251 -10.46 20.83 -18.98
CA ALA A 251 -10.11 19.69 -18.15
C ALA A 251 -10.21 20.05 -16.66
N ARG A 252 -10.71 19.09 -15.88
CA ARG A 252 -10.55 19.04 -14.42
C ARG A 252 -9.49 18.01 -14.07
N ALA A 253 -8.96 18.09 -12.85
CA ALA A 253 -7.90 17.18 -12.40
C ALA A 253 -8.27 15.68 -12.53
N GLU A 254 -9.55 15.32 -12.31
CA GLU A 254 -10.03 13.94 -12.46
C GLU A 254 -10.01 13.45 -13.93
N ASN A 255 -9.90 14.35 -14.90
CA ASN A 255 -9.81 14.03 -16.33
C ASN A 255 -8.36 13.82 -16.82
N LEU A 256 -7.35 13.94 -15.95
CA LEU A 256 -5.96 13.76 -16.34
C LEU A 256 -5.49 12.32 -16.10
N SER A 257 -4.71 11.81 -17.06
CA SER A 257 -3.89 10.62 -16.90
C SER A 257 -2.57 10.94 -16.18
N VAL A 258 -1.84 9.91 -15.74
CA VAL A 258 -0.48 10.07 -15.19
C VAL A 258 0.45 10.76 -16.20
N ALA A 259 0.36 10.40 -17.49
CA ALA A 259 1.16 11.01 -18.54
C ALA A 259 0.86 12.52 -18.69
N ASP A 260 -0.41 12.93 -18.56
CA ASP A 260 -0.80 14.34 -18.60
C ASP A 260 -0.17 15.13 -17.44
N TRP A 261 -0.11 14.55 -16.23
CA TRP A 261 0.55 15.16 -15.08
C TRP A 261 2.06 15.31 -15.28
N HIS A 262 2.72 14.29 -15.84
CA HIS A 262 4.16 14.37 -16.16
C HIS A 262 4.43 15.45 -17.22
N ALA A 263 3.62 15.50 -18.28
CA ALA A 263 3.75 16.53 -19.32
C ALA A 263 3.59 17.94 -18.74
N LEU A 264 2.61 18.14 -17.84
CA LEU A 264 2.43 19.42 -17.16
C LEU A 264 3.63 19.82 -16.31
N CYS A 265 4.19 18.90 -15.52
CA CYS A 265 5.32 19.20 -14.64
C CYS A 265 6.63 19.43 -15.41
N ALA A 266 6.76 18.83 -16.60
CA ALA A 266 7.91 19.04 -17.49
C ALA A 266 7.82 20.35 -18.29
N HIS A 267 6.66 20.99 -18.36
CA HIS A 267 6.48 22.22 -19.12
C HIS A 267 7.23 23.40 -18.49
N PRO A 268 7.94 24.27 -19.23
CA PRO A 268 8.74 25.37 -18.67
C PRO A 268 7.96 26.34 -17.77
N SER A 269 6.67 26.54 -18.07
CA SER A 269 5.76 27.37 -17.25
C SER A 269 5.37 26.73 -15.91
N ALA A 270 5.77 25.49 -15.64
CA ALA A 270 5.41 24.77 -14.42
C ALA A 270 6.08 25.33 -13.17
N HIS A 271 7.21 26.03 -13.31
CA HIS A 271 7.87 26.74 -12.21
C HIS A 271 7.00 27.87 -11.61
N SER A 272 5.90 28.23 -12.28
CA SER A 272 4.95 29.26 -11.84
C SER A 272 3.66 28.66 -11.26
N PHE A 273 3.52 27.33 -11.24
CA PHE A 273 2.38 26.64 -10.61
C PHE A 273 2.50 26.59 -9.09
#